data_AF-A0A967H6B8-F1
#
_entry.id   AF-A0A967H6B8-F1
#
_cell.length_a   1.000
_cell.length_b   1.000
_cell.length_c   1.000
_cell.angle_alpha   90.00
_cell.angle_beta   90.00
_cell.angle_gamma   90.00
#
_symmetry.space_group_name_H-M   'P 1'
#
loop_
_entity.id
_entity.type
_entity.pdbx_description
1 polymer ?
#
loop_
_entity_poly.entity_id
_entity_poly.type
_entity_poly.pdbx_seq_one_letter_code
_entity_poly.pdbx_strand_id
1 'polypeptide(L)'
;HMLLNTPGIEAFDLSRWKVIIGGAALPQTLCLAALKLGIDIFAGYGMSETCPVVALAHVPEDQLNNPVEEQVEIRCKTGRSLPLVGIKLVDEDMNDIPADGE
;
A
#
# COMPACT_ATOMS: atom_id res chain seq x y z
N HIS A 1 9.28 -7.43 -9.34
CA HIS A 1 10.67 -7.93 -9.43
C HIS A 1 11.40 -7.56 -10.71
N MET A 2 10.78 -7.60 -11.90
CA MET A 2 11.53 -7.39 -13.16
C MET A 2 12.19 -6.01 -13.30
N LEU A 3 11.48 -4.90 -13.00
CA LEU A 3 12.04 -3.55 -13.15
C LEU A 3 13.09 -3.19 -12.09
N LEU A 4 12.77 -3.39 -10.80
CA LEU A 4 13.69 -3.03 -9.70
C LEU A 4 14.97 -3.87 -9.67
N ASN A 5 14.97 -5.04 -10.31
CA ASN A 5 16.15 -5.91 -10.39
C ASN A 5 16.90 -5.77 -11.73
N THR A 6 16.55 -4.77 -12.56
CA THR A 6 17.21 -4.56 -13.85
C THR A 6 18.64 -4.03 -13.63
N PRO A 7 19.66 -4.59 -14.32
CA PRO A 7 21.02 -4.06 -14.25
C PRO A 7 21.05 -2.57 -14.65
N GLY A 8 21.68 -1.74 -13.80
CA GLY A 8 21.78 -0.30 -14.04
C GLY A 8 20.58 0.52 -13.55
N ILE A 9 19.62 -0.06 -12.83
CA ILE A 9 18.49 0.69 -12.24
C ILE A 9 18.95 1.86 -11.36
N GLU A 10 20.07 1.70 -10.66
CA GLU A 10 20.68 2.72 -9.81
C GLU A 10 21.19 3.95 -10.58
N ALA A 11 21.36 3.84 -11.90
CA ALA A 11 21.75 4.97 -12.74
C ALA A 11 20.60 5.94 -13.05
N PHE A 12 19.36 5.59 -12.68
CA PHE A 12 18.17 6.39 -12.95
C PHE A 12 17.63 7.02 -11.66
N ASP A 13 17.25 8.28 -11.75
CA ASP A 13 16.53 8.97 -10.67
C ASP A 13 15.04 8.62 -10.71
N LEU A 14 14.60 7.80 -9.75
CA LEU A 14 13.21 7.38 -9.58
C LEU A 14 12.52 8.10 -8.41
N SER A 15 13.17 9.09 -7.79
CA SER A 15 12.68 9.79 -6.59
C SER A 15 11.34 10.51 -6.77
N ARG A 16 10.93 10.72 -8.03
CA ARG A 16 9.67 11.39 -8.40
C ARG A 16 8.54 10.42 -8.73
N TRP A 17 8.78 9.12 -8.63
CA TRP A 17 7.77 8.12 -8.93
C TRP A 17 6.86 7.89 -7.74
N LYS A 18 5.55 7.93 -8.01
CA LYS A 18 4.51 7.46 -7.10
C LYS A 18 3.85 6.24 -7.71
N VAL A 19 3.83 5.13 -6.99
CA VAL A 19 3.39 3.83 -7.52
C VAL A 19 2.40 3.19 -6.56
N ILE A 20 1.23 2.85 -7.09
CA ILE A 20 0.22 2.08 -6.37
C ILE A 20 0.27 0.64 -6.87
N ILE A 21 0.42 -0.32 -5.96
CA ILE A 21 0.30 -1.75 -6.27
C ILE A 21 -1.04 -2.26 -5.78
N GLY A 22 -1.84 -2.80 -6.69
CA GLY A 22 -3.15 -3.40 -6.40
C GLY A 22 -3.38 -4.69 -7.16
N GLY A 23 -4.55 -5.30 -6.95
CA GLY A 23 -4.92 -6.62 -7.50
C GLY A 23 -4.35 -7.82 -6.74
N ALA A 24 -3.26 -7.65 -6.01
CA ALA A 24 -2.71 -8.60 -5.05
C ALA A 24 -2.05 -7.86 -3.88
N ALA A 25 -1.81 -8.55 -2.76
CA ALA A 25 -1.09 -7.98 -1.62
C ALA A 25 0.33 -7.54 -2.04
N LEU A 26 0.73 -6.33 -1.63
CA LEU A 26 2.08 -5.80 -1.85
C LEU A 26 3.09 -6.52 -0.94
N PRO A 27 4.07 -7.26 -1.48
CA PRO A 27 5.08 -7.90 -0.65
C PRO A 27 5.99 -6.85 0.01
N GLN A 28 6.27 -7.01 1.30
CA GLN A 28 7.13 -6.08 2.06
C GLN A 28 8.53 -5.94 1.45
N THR A 29 9.10 -7.03 0.92
CA THR A 29 10.40 -7.00 0.25
C THR A 29 10.40 -6.14 -1.02
N LEU A 30 9.31 -6.14 -1.78
CA LEU A 30 9.13 -5.29 -2.96
C LEU A 30 8.96 -3.83 -2.55
N CYS A 31 8.17 -3.56 -1.51
CA CYS A 31 7.98 -2.23 -0.96
C CYS A 31 9.32 -1.62 -0.51
N LEU A 32 10.08 -2.34 0.31
CA LEU A 32 11.38 -1.90 0.81
C LEU A 32 12.38 -1.64 -0.34
N ALA A 33 12.44 -2.53 -1.33
CA ALA A 33 13.33 -2.36 -2.48
C ALA A 33 13.00 -1.10 -3.30
N ALA A 34 11.71 -0.81 -3.51
CA ALA A 34 11.27 0.38 -4.22
C ALA A 34 11.55 1.67 -3.42
N LEU A 35 11.28 1.67 -2.10
CA LEU A 35 11.59 2.80 -1.22
C LEU A 35 13.09 3.14 -1.21
N LYS A 36 13.96 2.12 -1.22
CA LYS A 36 15.43 2.30 -1.30
C LYS A 36 15.89 2.93 -2.62
N LEU A 37 15.09 2.82 -3.67
CA LEU A 37 15.31 3.47 -4.97
C LEU A 37 14.65 4.86 -5.05
N GLY A 38 14.06 5.35 -3.96
CA GLY A 38 13.36 6.64 -3.88
C GLY A 38 11.92 6.63 -4.39
N ILE A 39 11.38 5.47 -4.76
CA ILE A 39 10.00 5.35 -5.24
C ILE A 39 9.04 5.43 -4.07
N ASP A 40 8.07 6.35 -4.14
CA ASP A 40 6.96 6.42 -3.19
C ASP A 40 5.90 5.37 -3.56
N ILE A 41 6.04 4.18 -2.98
CA ILE A 41 5.21 3.01 -3.25
C ILE A 41 4.25 2.71 -2.08
N PHE A 42 3.03 2.30 -2.39
CA PHE A 42 2.06 1.84 -1.41
C PHE A 42 1.00 0.92 -2.01
N ALA A 43 0.33 0.14 -1.17
CA ALA A 43 -0.73 -0.77 -1.57
C ALA A 43 -2.06 -0.03 -1.82
N GLY A 44 -2.85 -0.57 -2.74
CA GLY A 44 -4.23 -0.19 -2.97
C GLY A 44 -5.10 -1.43 -3.14
N TYR A 45 -6.34 -1.35 -2.65
CA TYR A 45 -7.30 -2.44 -2.73
C TYR A 45 -8.57 -2.03 -3.48
N GLY A 46 -9.08 -2.98 -4.25
CA GLY A 46 -10.37 -2.94 -4.91
C GLY A 46 -10.49 -4.07 -5.92
N MET A 47 -11.61 -4.09 -6.63
CA MET A 47 -12.02 -5.15 -7.54
C MET A 47 -12.73 -4.54 -8.74
N SER A 48 -12.98 -5.32 -9.79
CA SER A 48 -13.80 -4.90 -10.93
C SER A 48 -15.16 -4.35 -10.49
N GLU A 49 -15.77 -4.97 -9.49
CA GLU A 49 -17.07 -4.69 -8.91
C GLU A 49 -17.12 -3.35 -8.16
N THR A 50 -15.96 -2.80 -7.79
CA THR A 50 -15.85 -1.57 -6.98
C THR A 50 -15.25 -0.38 -7.72
N CYS A 51 -15.01 -0.51 -9.03
CA CYS A 51 -14.61 0.55 -9.97
C CYS A 51 -13.51 1.54 -9.49
N PRO A 52 -12.23 1.15 -9.56
CA PRO A 52 -11.67 -0.15 -9.22
C PRO A 52 -10.93 -0.10 -7.87
N VAL A 53 -10.99 1.03 -7.15
CA VAL A 53 -10.21 1.28 -5.92
C VAL A 53 -11.16 1.74 -4.82
N VAL A 54 -11.06 1.11 -3.65
CA VAL A 54 -11.88 1.45 -2.48
C VAL A 54 -11.05 1.81 -1.26
N ALA A 55 -9.79 1.38 -1.20
CA ALA A 55 -8.88 1.71 -0.10
C ALA A 55 -7.43 1.90 -0.58
N LEU A 56 -6.70 2.79 0.10
CA LEU A 56 -5.28 3.07 -0.14
C LEU A 56 -4.49 3.11 1.17
N ALA A 57 -3.29 2.55 1.15
CA ALA A 57 -2.36 2.60 2.28
C ALA A 57 -1.68 3.96 2.37
N HIS A 58 -2.12 4.79 3.29
CA HIS A 58 -1.49 6.09 3.58
C HIS A 58 -0.68 6.02 4.86
N VAL A 59 0.59 6.39 4.77
CA VAL A 59 1.43 6.64 5.94
C VAL A 59 0.96 7.94 6.61
N PRO A 60 0.67 7.93 7.92
CA PRO A 60 0.34 9.14 8.67
C PRO A 60 1.43 10.22 8.52
N GLU A 61 1.03 11.49 8.50
CA GLU A 61 1.96 12.61 8.26
C GLU A 61 3.10 12.66 9.28
N ASP A 62 2.81 12.36 10.54
CA ASP A 62 3.77 12.30 11.64
C ASP A 62 4.77 11.14 11.52
N GLN A 63 4.48 10.15 10.67
CA GLN A 63 5.32 8.98 10.44
C GLN A 63 6.02 8.99 9.08
N LEU A 64 5.77 10.00 8.24
CA LEU A 64 6.42 10.12 6.92
C LEU A 64 7.93 10.28 7.00
N ASN A 65 8.44 10.79 8.12
CA ASN A 65 9.86 10.99 8.37
C ASN A 65 10.53 9.81 9.09
N ASN A 66 9.77 8.77 9.46
CA ASN A 66 10.33 7.58 10.09
C ASN A 66 11.22 6.80 9.10
N PRO A 67 12.15 5.96 9.60
CA PRO A 67 12.90 5.03 8.77
C PRO A 67 11.98 4.24 7.82
N VAL A 68 12.45 3.99 6.59
CA VAL A 68 11.65 3.33 5.56
C VAL A 68 11.18 1.95 6.00
N GLU A 69 11.98 1.24 6.78
CA GLU A 69 11.66 -0.07 7.36
C GLU A 69 10.41 -0.02 8.26
N GLU A 70 10.21 1.05 9.02
CA GLU A 70 9.02 1.25 9.86
C GLU A 70 7.78 1.59 9.03
N GLN A 71 7.96 2.28 7.91
CA GLN A 71 6.86 2.62 7.01
C GLN A 71 6.36 1.44 6.19
N VAL A 72 7.21 0.42 5.95
CA VAL A 72 6.90 -0.73 5.09
C VAL A 72 5.65 -1.46 5.57
N GLU A 73 5.49 -1.65 6.88
CA GLU A 73 4.32 -2.34 7.43
C GLU A 73 3.03 -1.61 7.04
N ILE A 74 2.99 -0.29 7.23
CA ILE A 74 1.81 0.53 6.93
C ILE A 74 1.55 0.57 5.43
N ARG A 75 2.58 0.78 4.62
CA ARG A 75 2.49 0.86 3.15
C ARG A 75 2.00 -0.44 2.51
N CYS A 76 2.17 -1.58 3.18
CA CYS A 76 1.72 -2.89 2.70
C CYS A 76 0.34 -3.32 3.22
N LYS A 77 -0.29 -2.57 4.15
CA LYS A 77 -1.67 -2.84 4.59
C LYS A 77 -2.67 -2.54 3.46
N THR A 78 -3.88 -3.07 3.55
CA THR A 78 -4.99 -2.76 2.62
C THR A 78 -5.30 -1.26 2.56
N GLY A 79 -5.13 -0.57 3.69
CA GLY A 79 -5.25 0.88 3.79
C GLY A 79 -6.58 1.37 4.33
N ARG A 80 -6.85 2.67 4.14
CA ARG A 80 -8.07 3.35 4.59
C ARG A 80 -9.03 3.53 3.42
N SER A 81 -10.32 3.53 3.70
CA SER A 81 -11.33 3.74 2.67
C SER A 81 -11.18 5.11 2.00
N LEU A 82 -11.47 5.17 0.71
CA LEU A 82 -11.54 6.42 -0.03
C LEU A 82 -12.79 7.22 0.36
N PRO A 83 -12.80 8.55 0.13
CA PRO A 83 -14.00 9.35 0.27
C PRO A 83 -15.17 8.74 -0.51
N LEU A 84 -16.38 8.79 0.08
CA LEU A 84 -17.62 8.25 -0.49
C LEU A 84 -17.68 6.71 -0.56
N VAL A 85 -16.72 6.00 0.03
CA VAL A 85 -16.74 4.53 0.16
C VAL A 85 -17.07 4.14 1.60
N GLY A 86 -18.16 3.38 1.78
CA GLY A 86 -18.46 2.67 3.03
C GLY A 86 -17.90 1.25 2.98
N ILE A 87 -17.06 0.90 3.96
CA ILE A 87 -16.51 -0.45 4.13
C ILE A 87 -16.79 -0.89 5.56
N LYS A 88 -17.19 -2.15 5.74
CA LYS A 88 -17.34 -2.78 7.06
C LYS A 88 -16.86 -4.23 7.04
N LEU A 89 -16.34 -4.69 8.16
CA LEU A 89 -16.08 -6.11 8.42
C LEU A 89 -17.28 -6.67 9.18
N VAL A 90 -17.81 -7.79 8.70
CA VAL A 90 -18.94 -8.48 9.30
C VAL A 90 -18.70 -9.98 9.32
N ASP A 91 -19.33 -10.67 10.28
CA ASP A 91 -19.39 -12.13 10.32
C ASP A 91 -20.41 -12.70 9.30
N GLU A 92 -20.60 -14.02 9.30
CA GLU A 92 -21.53 -14.73 8.42
C GLU A 92 -23.01 -14.35 8.67
N ASP A 93 -23.34 -13.89 9.87
CA ASP A 93 -24.66 -13.45 10.30
C ASP A 93 -24.88 -11.93 10.12
N MET A 94 -23.92 -11.24 9.47
CA MET A 94 -23.91 -9.79 9.22
C MET A 94 -23.76 -8.90 10.46
N ASN A 95 -23.26 -9.44 11.57
CA ASN A 95 -22.90 -8.64 12.74
C ASN A 95 -21.55 -7.96 12.51
N ASP A 96 -21.43 -6.72 12.97
CA ASP A 96 -20.18 -5.96 12.83
C ASP A 96 -19.07 -6.57 13.69
N ILE A 97 -17.88 -6.74 13.09
CA ILE A 97 -16.68 -7.19 13.78
C ILE A 97 -15.96 -5.96 14.36
N PRO A 98 -15.50 -5.99 15.63
CA PRO A 98 -14.72 -4.89 16.22
C PRO A 98 -13.47 -4.54 15.41
N ALA A 99 -13.15 -3.25 15.34
CA ALA A 99 -11.93 -2.76 14.67
C ALA A 99 -10.76 -2.67 15.67
N ASP A 100 -10.43 -3.78 16.32
CA ASP A 100 -9.36 -3.89 17.33
C ASP A 100 -8.04 -4.45 16.77
N GLY A 101 -8.06 -4.94 15.53
CA GLY A 101 -6.87 -5.44 14.83
C GLY A 101 -6.63 -6.94 14.99
N GLU A 102 -7.58 -7.66 15.60
CA GLU A 102 -7.60 -9.13 15.71
C GLU A 102 -8.58 -9.77 14.70
#